data_AF-A0A5K1JSZ9-F1
#
_entry.id   AF-A0A5K1JSZ9-F1
#
_cell.length_a   1.000
_cell.length_b   1.000
_cell.length_c   1.000
_cell.angle_alpha   90.00
_cell.angle_beta   90.00
_cell.angle_gamma   90.00
#
_symmetry.space_group_name_H-M   'P 1'
#
loop_
_entity.id
_entity.type
_entity.pdbx_description
1 polymer ?
#
loop_
_entity_poly.entity_id
_entity_poly.type
_entity_poly.pdbx_seq_one_letter_code
_entity_poly.pdbx_strand_id
1 'polypeptide(L)' 'MSETTSPSPSELLKAEGNALFVNNDFTGAYQKYTEAIKHDSNNAVLYCNRAACAFGLGRYMDASTDATKVHTNHAC' A
#
# COMPACT_ATOMS: atom_id res chain seq x y z
N MET A 1 -14.70 -21.30 8.79
CA MET A 1 -13.43 -21.26 9.55
C MET A 1 -12.33 -21.08 8.54
N SER A 2 -11.52 -20.05 8.75
CA SER A 2 -10.15 -19.87 8.27
C SER A 2 -9.83 -20.47 6.89
N GLU A 3 -9.88 -19.63 5.86
CA GLU A 3 -9.26 -19.91 4.56
C GLU A 3 -7.75 -20.06 4.79
N THR A 4 -7.34 -21.31 5.07
CA THR A 4 -5.95 -21.73 5.08
C THR A 4 -5.57 -22.03 3.64
N THR A 5 -5.09 -21.04 2.91
CA THR A 5 -4.49 -21.27 1.59
C THR A 5 -3.23 -20.46 1.55
N SER A 6 -2.09 -21.15 1.38
CA SER A 6 -0.74 -20.69 1.01
C SER A 6 -0.52 -19.18 0.97
N PRO A 7 0.52 -18.61 1.63
CA PRO A 7 0.70 -17.16 1.72
C PRO A 7 0.66 -16.57 0.31
N SER A 8 -0.45 -15.93 -0.01
CA SER A 8 -0.63 -15.33 -1.31
C SER A 8 0.33 -14.15 -1.39
N PRO A 9 0.87 -13.80 -2.57
CA PRO A 9 1.78 -12.67 -2.70
C PRO A 9 1.20 -11.38 -2.07
N SER A 10 -0.13 -11.23 -2.11
CA SER A 10 -0.88 -10.16 -1.43
C SER A 10 -0.77 -10.18 0.10
N GLU A 11 -0.74 -11.34 0.73
CA GLU A 11 -0.59 -11.48 2.18
C GLU A 11 0.84 -11.21 2.66
N LEU A 12 1.84 -11.60 1.88
CA LEU A 12 3.24 -11.25 2.14
C LEU A 12 3.43 -9.74 2.10
N LEU A 13 2.94 -9.08 1.04
CA LEU A 13 2.99 -7.63 0.90
C LEU A 13 2.21 -6.91 2.00
N LYS A 14 1.07 -7.46 2.45
CA LYS A 14 0.31 -6.97 3.60
C LYS A 14 1.13 -7.03 4.88
N ALA A 15 1.81 -8.14 5.15
CA ALA A 15 2.63 -8.30 6.34
C ALA A 15 3.84 -7.35 6.32
N GLU A 16 4.48 -7.19 5.15
CA GLU A 16 5.55 -6.20 4.93
C GLU A 16 5.05 -4.77 5.16
N GLY A 17 3.88 -4.44 4.62
CA GLY A 17 3.24 -3.14 4.84
C GLY A 17 2.91 -2.89 6.32
N ASN A 18 2.53 -3.93 7.06
CA ASN A 18 2.22 -3.81 8.48
C ASN A 18 3.49 -3.61 9.33
N ALA A 19 4.59 -4.29 8.98
CA ALA A 19 5.88 -4.06 9.62
C ALA A 19 6.36 -2.62 9.42
N LEU A 20 6.20 -2.07 8.21
CA LEU A 20 6.50 -0.68 7.90
C LEU A 20 5.57 0.28 8.66
N PHE A 21 4.29 -0.03 8.76
CA PHE A 21 3.30 0.75 9.53
C PHE A 21 3.68 0.87 11.00
N VAL A 22 4.11 -0.24 11.63
CA VAL A 22 4.60 -0.26 13.02
C VAL A 22 5.89 0.57 13.16
N ASN A 23 6.73 0.57 12.13
CA ASN A 23 7.94 1.38 12.10
C ASN A 23 7.68 2.88 11.83
N ASN A 24 6.41 3.33 11.83
CA ASN A 24 5.96 4.67 11.39
C ASN A 24 6.34 5.01 9.94
N ASP A 25 6.79 4.02 9.16
CA ASP A 25 7.07 4.18 7.74
C ASP A 25 5.79 3.92 6.93
N PHE A 26 4.86 4.85 7.06
CA PHE A 26 3.57 4.76 6.40
C PHE A 26 3.69 4.93 4.88
N THR A 27 4.76 5.57 4.38
CA THR A 27 5.02 5.76 2.94
C THR A 27 5.36 4.45 2.27
N GLY A 28 6.31 3.68 2.80
CA GLY A 28 6.64 2.35 2.31
C GLY A 28 5.48 1.39 2.50
N ALA A 29 4.78 1.47 3.64
CA ALA A 29 3.58 0.68 3.89
C ALA A 29 2.51 0.90 2.81
N TYR A 30 2.22 2.15 2.45
CA TYR A 30 1.25 2.52 1.42
C TYR A 30 1.61 1.93 0.04
N GLN A 31 2.89 1.96 -0.34
CA GLN A 31 3.36 1.35 -1.59
C GLN A 31 3.18 -0.17 -1.57
N LYS A 32 3.55 -0.85 -0.47
CA LYS A 32 3.39 -2.30 -0.31
C LYS A 32 1.93 -2.72 -0.37
N TYR A 33 1.03 -2.00 0.29
CA TYR A 33 -0.41 -2.26 0.17
C TYR A 33 -0.94 -2.01 -1.24
N THR A 34 -0.41 -1.01 -1.96
CA THR A 34 -0.81 -0.75 -3.35
C THR A 34 -0.39 -1.87 -4.29
N GLU A 35 0.84 -2.39 -4.15
CA GLU A 35 1.29 -3.58 -4.88
C GLU A 35 0.45 -4.81 -4.50
N ALA A 36 0.11 -4.99 -3.22
CA ALA A 36 -0.74 -6.07 -2.77
C ALA A 36 -2.13 -6.02 -3.43
N ILE A 37 -2.72 -4.83 -3.56
CA ILE A 37 -4.02 -4.60 -4.21
C ILE A 37 -3.97 -4.92 -5.71
N LYS A 38 -2.83 -4.68 -6.39
CA LYS A 38 -2.67 -5.07 -7.80
C LYS A 38 -2.71 -6.59 -7.98
N HIS A 39 -2.18 -7.34 -7.01
CA HIS A 39 -2.25 -8.80 -7.01
C HIS A 39 -3.62 -9.32 -6.56
N ASP A 40 -4.24 -8.63 -5.61
CA ASP A 40 -5.46 -9.09 -4.94
C ASP A 40 -6.42 -7.93 -4.68
N SER A 41 -7.10 -7.51 -5.74
CA SER A 41 -7.99 -6.35 -5.73
C SER A 41 -9.34 -6.65 -5.08
N ASN A 42 -9.63 -7.91 -4.78
CA ASN A 42 -10.86 -8.33 -4.10
C ASN A 42 -10.73 -8.23 -2.57
N ASN A 43 -9.53 -7.99 -2.04
CA ASN A 43 -9.31 -7.98 -0.61
C ASN A 43 -9.53 -6.58 0.00
N ALA A 44 -10.71 -6.37 0.59
CA ALA A 44 -11.08 -5.12 1.26
C ALA A 44 -10.14 -4.72 2.42
N VAL A 45 -9.47 -5.70 3.05
CA VAL A 45 -8.53 -5.44 4.16
C VAL A 45 -7.34 -4.61 3.69
N LEU A 46 -6.83 -4.87 2.48
CA LEU A 46 -5.69 -4.13 1.93
C LEU A 46 -6.03 -2.65 1.71
N TYR A 47 -7.24 -2.36 1.24
CA TYR A 47 -7.73 -0.99 1.07
C TYR A 47 -7.88 -0.27 2.41
N CYS A 48 -8.39 -0.94 3.45
CA CYS A 48 -8.46 -0.38 4.80
C CYS A 48 -7.06 -0.05 5.36
N ASN A 49 -6.11 -0.97 5.23
CA ASN A 49 -4.74 -0.74 5.72
C ASN A 49 -4.04 0.37 4.94
N ARG A 50 -4.23 0.44 3.63
CA ARG A 50 -3.73 1.54 2.80
C ARG A 50 -4.33 2.88 3.23
N ALA A 51 -5.63 2.93 3.52
CA ALA A 51 -6.28 4.12 4.04
C ALA A 51 -5.71 4.53 5.41
N ALA A 52 -5.52 3.58 6.33
CA ALA A 52 -4.88 3.83 7.63
C ALA A 52 -3.47 4.43 7.47
N CYS A 53 -2.68 3.97 6.50
CA CYS A 53 -1.37 4.57 6.17
C CYS A 53 -1.52 6.02 5.70
N ALA A 54 -2.48 6.29 4.82
CA ALA A 54 -2.75 7.64 4.33
C ALA A 54 -3.18 8.59 5.45
N PHE A 55 -3.98 8.09 6.41
CA PHE A 55 -4.34 8.84 7.62
C PHE A 55 -3.11 9.10 8.51
N GLY A 56 -2.28 8.07 8.76
CA GLY A 56 -1.10 8.17 9.62
C GLY A 56 0.00 9.08 9.06
N LEU A 57 0.11 9.20 7.73
CA LEU A 57 1.07 10.11 7.11
C LEU A 57 0.74 11.58 7.32
N GLY A 58 -0.53 11.94 7.54
CA GLY A 58 -1.00 13.33 7.42
C GLY A 58 -0.71 13.96 6.04
N ARG A 59 -0.09 13.22 5.12
CA ARG A 59 0.36 13.62 3.80
C ARG A 59 -0.65 13.15 2.77
N TYR A 60 -1.81 13.80 2.77
CA TYR A 60 -2.68 13.80 1.60
C TYR A 60 -2.03 14.52 0.40
N MET A 61 -1.05 15.41 0.65
CA MET A 61 -0.47 16.26 -0.40
C MET A 61 0.68 15.60 -1.20
N ASP A 62 1.60 14.86 -0.57
CA ASP A 62 2.74 14.28 -1.29
C ASP A 62 2.36 13.08 -2.18
N ALA A 63 1.36 12.29 -1.78
CA ALA A 63 0.85 11.19 -2.62
C ALA A 63 0.32 11.71 -3.98
N SER A 64 -0.20 12.93 -4.00
CA SER A 64 -0.64 13.60 -5.22
C SER A 64 0.53 14.03 -6.10
N THR A 65 1.68 14.40 -5.51
CA THR A 65 2.91 14.79 -6.22
C THR A 65 3.64 13.58 -6.82
N ASP A 66 3.73 12.47 -6.10
CA ASP A 66 4.30 11.22 -6.64
C ASP A 66 3.42 10.64 -7.77
N ALA A 67 2.09 10.73 -7.63
CA ALA A 67 1.15 10.38 -8.70
C ALA A 67 1.22 11.32 -9.93
N THR A 68 1.68 12.57 -9.77
CA THR A 68 1.91 13.46 -10.93
C THR A 68 3.27 13.25 -11.57
N LYS A 69 4.32 12.89 -10.83
CA LYS A 69 5.66 12.62 -11.39
C LYS A 69 5.71 11.40 -12.32
N VAL A 70 4.85 10.39 -12.11
CA VAL A 70 4.75 9.27 -13.06
C VAL A 70 4.23 9.69 -14.43
N HIS A 71 3.54 10.83 -14.55
CA HIS A 71 3.09 11.39 -15.83
C HIS A 71 4.07 12.43 -16.43
N THR A 72 4.90 13.07 -15.61
CA THR A 72 5.87 14.10 -16.05
C THR A 72 7.32 13.63 -15.97
N ASN A 73 7.61 12.44 -16.49
CA ASN A 73 8.97 12.10 -16.93
C ASN A 73 9.00 11.54 -18.37
N HIS A 74 8.05 11.96 -19.19
CA HIS A 74 8.15 11.80 -20.63
C HIS A 74 8.38 13.16 -21.30
N ALA A 75 9.61 13.29 -21.81
CA ALA A 75 10.08 14.21 -22.84
C ALA A 75 10.32 15.69 -22.47
N CYS A 76 11.62 16.02 -22.53
CA CYS A 76 12.20 17.18 -23.23
C CYS A 76 11.78 18.60 -22.80
#